data_AF-A0A538I9W6-F1
#
_entry.id   AF-A0A538I9W6-F1
#
_cell.length_a   1.000
_cell.length_b   1.000
_cell.length_c   1.000
_cell.angle_alpha   90.00
_cell.angle_beta   90.00
_cell.angle_gamma   90.00
#
_symmetry.space_group_name_H-M   'P 1'
#
loop_
_entity.id
_entity.type
_entity.pdbx_description
1 polymer ?
#
loop_
_entity_poly.entity_id
_entity_poly.type
_entity_poly.pdbx_seq_one_letter_code
_entity_poly.pdbx_strand_id
1 'polypeptide(L)'
;MSNAPSRIDLLELDIDLRVADLWREAADVHEWNLDVVAAFIRAAYGKGYCDALTEDSPGALCLDHGYRIPDRGLRGPRLVERDAA
;
A
#
# COMPACT_ATOMS: atom_id res chain seq x y z
N MET A 1 16.99 26.96 -5.23
CA MET A 1 17.11 25.77 -6.09
C MET A 1 15.94 24.87 -5.73
N SER A 2 14.99 24.68 -6.64
CA SER A 2 13.99 23.62 -6.45
C SER A 2 14.73 22.30 -6.58
N ASN A 3 15.00 21.63 -5.47
CA ASN A 3 15.54 20.27 -5.51
C ASN A 3 14.52 19.41 -6.25
N ALA A 4 14.96 18.70 -7.28
CA ALA A 4 14.11 17.70 -7.93
C ALA A 4 13.64 16.69 -6.86
N PRO A 5 12.38 16.22 -6.92
CA PRO A 5 11.88 15.23 -5.97
C PRO A 5 12.73 13.98 -6.02
N SER A 6 13.00 13.40 -4.85
CA SER A 6 13.70 12.14 -4.71
C SER A 6 12.80 10.97 -5.10
N ARG A 7 13.37 9.76 -5.20
CA ARG A 7 12.58 8.55 -5.47
C ARG A 7 11.54 8.25 -4.39
N ILE A 8 11.84 8.57 -3.12
CA ILE A 8 10.89 8.37 -2.04
C ILE A 8 9.73 9.36 -2.14
N ASP A 9 10.01 10.63 -2.48
CA ASP A 9 8.97 11.64 -2.66
C ASP A 9 7.99 11.27 -3.80
N LEU A 10 8.52 10.71 -4.90
CA LEU A 10 7.70 10.26 -6.02
C LEU A 10 6.84 9.04 -5.66
N LEU A 11 7.40 8.10 -4.88
CA LEU A 11 6.66 6.93 -4.41
C LEU A 11 5.52 7.31 -3.46
N GLU A 12 5.80 8.22 -2.51
CA GLU A 12 4.80 8.74 -1.58
C GLU A 12 3.66 9.42 -2.33
N LEU A 13 3.98 10.26 -3.34
CA LEU A 13 2.98 10.91 -4.18
C LEU A 13 2.11 9.90 -4.96
N ASP A 14 2.69 8.85 -5.54
CA ASP A 14 1.93 7.82 -6.25
C ASP A 14 0.99 7.06 -5.29
N ILE A 15 1.47 6.73 -4.09
CA ILE A 15 0.64 6.12 -3.04
C ILE A 15 -0.53 7.05 -2.68
N ASP A 16 -0.28 8.34 -2.44
CA ASP A 16 -1.31 9.32 -2.12
C ASP A 16 -2.38 9.43 -3.20
N LEU A 17 -1.96 9.42 -4.48
CA LEU A 17 -2.89 9.42 -5.61
C LEU A 17 -3.74 8.14 -5.65
N ARG A 18 -3.17 6.97 -5.34
CA ARG A 18 -3.90 5.69 -5.30
C ARG A 18 -4.92 5.62 -4.17
N VAL A 19 -4.64 6.28 -3.04
CA VAL A 19 -5.55 6.34 -1.89
C VAL A 19 -6.34 7.65 -1.80
N ALA A 20 -6.37 8.46 -2.86
CA ALA A 20 -7.03 9.77 -2.87
C ALA A 20 -8.51 9.71 -2.46
N ASP A 21 -9.24 8.66 -2.83
CA ASP A 21 -10.63 8.47 -2.40
C ASP A 21 -10.75 8.21 -0.90
N LEU A 22 -9.81 7.46 -0.30
CA LEU A 22 -9.75 7.27 1.15
C LEU A 22 -9.41 8.58 1.85
N TRP A 23 -8.51 9.39 1.29
CA TRP A 23 -8.22 10.72 1.80
C TRP A 23 -9.44 11.64 1.78
N ARG A 24 -10.24 11.56 0.71
CA ARG A 24 -11.51 12.30 0.60
C ARG A 24 -12.49 11.89 1.68
N GLU A 25 -12.67 10.60 1.95
CA GLU A 25 -13.53 10.11 3.04
C GLU A 25 -12.98 10.53 4.42
N ALA A 26 -11.66 10.49 4.59
CA ALA A 26 -10.99 10.89 5.81
C ALA A 26 -11.08 12.40 6.10
N ALA A 27 -11.33 13.24 5.09
CA ALA A 27 -11.49 14.69 5.27
C ALA A 27 -12.73 15.03 6.13
N ASP A 28 -13.74 14.17 6.13
CA ASP A 28 -14.96 14.33 6.94
C ASP A 28 -14.80 13.75 8.37
N VAL A 29 -13.65 13.17 8.70
CA VAL A 29 -13.34 12.64 10.03
C VAL A 29 -12.80 13.74 10.93
N HIS A 30 -13.61 14.15 11.90
CA HIS A 30 -13.24 15.19 12.86
C HIS A 30 -12.47 14.68 14.09
N GLU A 31 -12.55 13.39 14.41
CA GLU A 31 -11.87 12.77 15.55
C GLU A 31 -11.10 11.52 15.12
N TRP A 32 -9.79 11.52 15.35
CA TRP A 32 -8.90 10.42 15.05
C TRP A 32 -8.57 9.63 16.31
N ASN A 33 -9.23 8.49 16.48
CA ASN A 33 -8.89 7.49 17.49
C ASN A 33 -8.20 6.27 16.85
N LEU A 34 -7.72 5.35 17.68
CA LEU A 34 -6.99 4.16 17.22
C LEU A 34 -7.83 3.28 16.28
N ASP A 35 -9.14 3.19 16.48
CA ASP A 35 -10.02 2.38 15.64
C ASP A 35 -10.13 2.96 14.23
N VAL A 36 -10.24 4.30 14.13
CA VAL A 36 -10.27 5.02 12.85
C VAL A 36 -8.94 4.88 12.11
N VAL A 37 -7.81 5.06 12.81
CA VAL A 37 -6.47 4.85 12.22
C VAL A 37 -6.32 3.41 11.74
N ALA A 38 -6.72 2.43 12.54
CA ALA A 38 -6.66 1.02 12.18
C ALA A 38 -7.58 0.67 10.99
N ALA A 39 -8.72 1.32 10.86
CA ALA A 39 -9.60 1.18 9.70
C ALA A 39 -8.94 1.77 8.44
N PHE A 40 -8.37 2.96 8.53
CA PHE A 40 -7.68 3.63 7.42
C PHE A 40 -6.48 2.81 6.92
N ILE A 41 -5.63 2.33 7.83
CA ILE A 41 -4.48 1.49 7.48
C ILE A 41 -4.94 0.21 6.77
N ARG A 42 -6.00 -0.44 7.25
CA ARG A 42 -6.56 -1.65 6.59
C ARG A 42 -7.10 -1.35 5.20
N ALA A 43 -7.77 -0.21 5.03
CA ALA A 43 -8.29 0.22 3.73
C ALA A 43 -7.15 0.53 2.74
N ALA A 44 -6.14 1.29 3.16
CA ALA A 44 -4.96 1.61 2.34
C ALA A 44 -4.16 0.36 1.97
N TYR A 45 -3.93 -0.54 2.93
CA TYR A 45 -3.28 -1.83 2.67
C TYR A 45 -4.09 -2.70 1.70
N GLY A 46 -5.41 -2.80 1.90
CA GLY A 46 -6.30 -3.53 1.02
C GLY A 46 -6.29 -2.97 -0.41
N LYS A 47 -6.32 -1.64 -0.56
CA LYS A 47 -6.20 -0.97 -1.86
C LYS A 47 -4.87 -1.31 -2.54
N GLY A 48 -3.74 -1.16 -1.84
CA GLY A 48 -2.43 -1.51 -2.38
C GLY A 48 -2.31 -2.99 -2.78
N TYR A 49 -2.91 -3.91 -2.00
CA TYR A 49 -2.94 -5.33 -2.32
C TYR A 49 -3.77 -5.63 -3.58
N CYS A 50 -4.95 -5.02 -3.70
CA CYS A 50 -5.79 -5.15 -4.90
C CYS A 50 -5.09 -4.55 -6.12
N ASP A 51 -4.49 -3.36 -6.00
CA ASP A 51 -3.75 -2.72 -7.08
C ASP A 51 -2.63 -3.65 -7.57
N ALA A 52 -1.85 -4.23 -6.64
CA ALA A 52 -0.79 -5.20 -6.94
C ALA A 52 -1.28 -6.45 -7.67
N LEU A 53 -2.51 -6.92 -7.39
CA LEU A 53 -3.12 -8.05 -8.10
C LEU A 53 -3.59 -7.68 -9.51
N THR A 54 -3.81 -6.39 -9.77
CA THR A 54 -4.32 -5.87 -11.05
C THR A 54 -3.28 -5.12 -11.88
N GLU A 55 -2.02 -5.05 -11.42
CA GLU A 55 -0.93 -4.45 -12.20
C GLU A 55 -0.75 -5.16 -13.55
N ASP A 56 -0.44 -4.38 -14.60
CA ASP A 56 -0.17 -4.90 -15.94
C ASP A 56 0.97 -5.93 -15.96
N SER A 57 1.98 -5.74 -15.09
CA SER A 57 3.05 -6.69 -14.86
C SER A 57 3.42 -6.73 -13.37
N PRO A 58 3.75 -7.91 -12.81
CA PRO A 58 4.07 -8.02 -11.40
C PRO A 58 5.22 -7.09 -10.97
N GLY A 59 4.97 -6.23 -10.00
CA GLY A 59 5.97 -5.34 -9.42
C GLY A 59 6.23 -4.09 -10.26
N ALA A 60 5.30 -3.71 -11.14
CA ALA A 60 5.38 -2.52 -11.98
C ALA A 60 5.67 -1.27 -11.14
N LEU A 61 4.92 -1.05 -10.05
CA LEU A 61 5.16 0.08 -9.13
C LEU A 61 6.61 0.12 -8.61
N CYS A 62 7.19 -1.02 -8.26
CA CYS A 62 8.59 -1.03 -7.79
C CYS A 62 9.54 -0.58 -8.90
N LEU A 63 9.36 -1.09 -10.11
CA LEU A 63 10.22 -0.79 -11.25
C LEU A 63 10.08 0.67 -11.69
N ASP A 64 8.86 1.20 -11.74
CA ASP A 64 8.55 2.57 -12.14
C ASP A 64 9.23 3.61 -11.24
N HIS A 65 9.35 3.30 -9.94
CA HIS A 65 10.06 4.14 -8.97
C HIS A 65 11.55 3.78 -8.81
N GLY A 66 12.08 2.86 -9.63
CA GLY A 66 13.49 2.47 -9.63
C GLY A 66 13.93 1.64 -8.41
N TYR A 67 12.98 0.92 -7.80
CA TYR A 67 13.23 -0.08 -6.76
C TYR A 67 13.34 -1.48 -7.37
N ARG A 68 14.02 -2.37 -6.63
CA ARG A 68 14.04 -3.80 -6.97
C ARG A 68 12.74 -4.44 -6.50
N ILE A 69 12.14 -5.27 -7.33
CA ILE A 69 11.03 -6.14 -6.89
C ILE A 69 11.56 -7.10 -5.81
N PRO A 70 10.93 -7.17 -4.63
CA PRO A 70 11.32 -8.13 -3.60
C PRO A 70 11.23 -9.58 -4.10
N ASP A 71 12.23 -10.40 -3.83
CA ASP A 71 12.17 -11.82 -4.16
C ASP A 71 10.99 -12.46 -3.43
N ARG A 72 10.21 -13.31 -4.11
CA ARG A 72 9.16 -14.17 -3.50
C ARG A 72 9.73 -15.23 -2.54
N GLY A 73 11.00 -15.13 -2.17
CA GLY A 73 11.75 -16.04 -1.33
C GLY A 73 11.32 -16.04 0.15
N LEU A 74 10.04 -16.35 0.40
CA LEU A 74 9.58 -16.88 1.67
C LEU A 74 8.67 -18.08 1.39
N ARG A 75 9.27 -19.28 1.52
CA ARG A 75 8.62 -20.28 2.37
C ARG A 75 8.43 -19.63 3.75
N GLY A 76 7.39 -18.83 3.91
CA GLY A 76 6.81 -18.61 5.23
C GLY A 76 6.38 -19.98 5.78
N PRO A 77 6.38 -20.18 7.10
CA PRO A 77 5.94 -21.46 7.65
C PRO A 77 4.58 -21.78 7.05
N ARG A 78 4.43 -23.01 6.54
CA ARG A 78 3.12 -23.60 6.20
C ARG A 78 2.16 -23.10 7.27
N LEU A 79 1.15 -22.32 6.90
CA LEU A 79 0.02 -22.05 7.78
C LEU A 79 -0.49 -23.45 8.13
N VAL A 80 -0.08 -23.94 9.30
CA VAL A 80 -0.58 -25.18 9.86
C VAL A 80 -2.07 -24.97 9.93
N GLU A 81 -2.83 -25.84 9.27
CA GLU A 81 -4.29 -25.90 9.34
C GLU A 81 -4.74 -25.61 10.76
N ARG A 82 -5.23 -24.39 10.99
CA ARG A 82 -6.11 -24.08 12.09
C ARG A 82 -7.48 -23.97 11.47
N ASP A 83 -8.10 -25.14 11.40
CA ASP A 83 -9.45 -25.41 11.90
C ASP A 83 -10.02 -26.60 11.13
N ALA A 84 -9.58 -27.80 11.53
CA ALA A 84 -10.44 -28.97 11.43
C ALA A 84 -11.52 -28.79 12.51
N ALA A 85 -12.73 -28.48 12.06
CA ALA A 85 -13.96 -28.58 12.86
C ALA A 85 -14.34 -30.05 13.08
#